data_AF-A0A8T5AFQ3-F1
#
_entry.id   AF-A0A8T5AFQ3-F1
#
_cell.length_a   1.000
_cell.length_b   1.000
_cell.length_c   1.000
_cell.angle_alpha   90.00
_cell.angle_beta   90.00
_cell.angle_gamma   90.00
#
_symmetry.space_group_name_H-M   'P 1'
#
loop_
_entity.id
_entity.type
_entity.pdbx_description
1 polymer ?
#
loop_
_entity_poly.entity_id
_entity_poly.type
_entity_poly.pdbx_seq_one_letter_code
_entity_poly.pdbx_strand_id
1 'polypeptide(L)'
;MGDDRGATPTVTWITTPYGYLHIIKISTNDNTLLLEFRVEIFSDKKYIKIETYITNTGTEIIADLEYKRIVDLDIWYPLIGDYDNYWGMDDIRMPNLNLAVAFVKTTIAPGTVYIGFASLEPPTDYDLDWDDYMSRGIALPEKFSIRSDGAAPYLGDYCVVYDWFLGTLRPGETKAIHMVYAAGDTLGELENNVEEALSQYRLPVGGVVLPTEAFTLTTLHLLDILLIAVAIAIIATSIVLSMKNG
;
A
#
# COMPACT_ATOMS: atom_id res chain seq x y z
N MET A 1 -5.73 -24.21 14.41
CA MET A 1 -4.70 -23.35 13.80
C MET A 1 -3.75 -22.98 14.91
N GLY A 2 -2.45 -23.19 14.70
CA GLY A 2 -1.44 -22.87 15.71
C GLY A 2 -1.44 -21.37 15.99
N ASP A 3 -1.00 -21.00 17.18
CA ASP A 3 -0.76 -19.63 17.58
C ASP A 3 0.42 -19.07 16.75
N ASP A 4 0.14 -18.70 15.50
CA ASP A 4 1.09 -18.15 14.53
C ASP A 4 1.33 -16.65 14.80
N ARG A 5 1.54 -16.29 16.06
CA ARG A 5 2.10 -14.98 16.42
C ARG A 5 3.44 -14.85 15.70
N GLY A 6 3.49 -14.04 14.64
CA GLY A 6 4.67 -13.85 13.81
C GLY A 6 5.94 -13.54 14.61
N ALA A 7 7.10 -13.79 14.01
CA ALA A 7 8.37 -13.47 14.63
C ALA A 7 8.44 -11.98 15.01
N THR A 8 9.23 -11.66 16.05
CA THR A 8 9.46 -10.27 16.46
C THR A 8 9.87 -9.43 15.24
N PRO A 9 9.16 -8.32 14.95
CA PRO A 9 9.49 -7.47 13.82
C PRO A 9 10.92 -6.94 13.92
N THR A 10 11.61 -6.89 12.79
CA THR A 10 12.84 -6.08 12.66
C THR A 10 12.48 -4.73 12.06
N VAL A 11 13.08 -3.67 12.58
CA VAL A 11 12.81 -2.30 12.14
C VAL A 11 14.14 -1.62 11.86
N THR A 12 14.28 -1.09 10.65
CA THR A 12 15.37 -0.19 10.28
C THR A 12 14.80 1.10 9.72
N TRP A 13 15.58 2.17 9.71
CA TRP A 13 15.16 3.43 9.11
C TRP A 13 16.33 4.11 8.41
N ILE A 14 16.00 4.92 7.41
CA ILE A 14 16.94 5.72 6.63
C ILE A 14 16.39 7.14 6.58
N THR A 15 17.25 8.14 6.80
CA THR A 15 16.91 9.54 6.56
C THR A 15 16.94 9.84 5.07
N THR A 16 15.86 10.42 4.54
CA THR A 16 15.78 10.89 3.16
C THR A 16 15.93 12.42 3.14
N PRO A 17 16.16 13.06 1.97
CA PRO A 17 16.19 14.51 1.88
C PRO A 17 14.88 15.22 2.30
N TYR A 18 13.78 14.48 2.40
CA TYR A 18 12.43 15.00 2.63
C TYR A 18 11.72 14.34 3.83
N GLY A 19 12.41 13.49 4.61
CA GLY A 19 11.83 12.82 5.76
C GLY A 19 12.53 11.51 6.14
N TYR A 20 11.73 10.47 6.37
CA TYR A 20 12.19 9.16 6.86
C TYR A 20 11.54 8.02 6.10
N LEU A 21 12.34 6.99 5.80
CA LEU A 21 11.87 5.70 5.32
C LEU A 21 12.11 4.65 6.40
N HIS A 22 11.04 4.08 6.93
CA HIS A 22 11.09 2.93 7.83
C HIS A 22 10.89 1.65 7.04
N ILE A 23 11.73 0.64 7.28
CA ILE A 23 11.60 -0.69 6.71
C ILE A 23 11.36 -1.66 7.87
N ILE A 24 10.16 -2.25 7.89
CA ILE A 24 9.69 -3.17 8.92
C ILE A 24 9.56 -4.54 8.27
N LYS A 25 10.25 -5.55 8.80
CA LYS A 25 10.15 -6.93 8.30
C LYS A 25 9.59 -7.85 9.38
N ILE A 26 8.59 -8.64 9.01
CA ILE A 26 7.92 -9.63 9.86
C ILE A 26 7.86 -10.95 9.11
N SER A 27 8.37 -12.03 9.71
CA SER A 27 8.24 -13.37 9.16
C SER A 27 7.23 -14.19 9.94
N THR A 28 6.55 -15.12 9.29
CA THR A 28 5.82 -16.19 10.00
C THR A 28 6.80 -17.07 10.78
N ASN A 29 6.34 -17.75 11.83
CA ASN A 29 7.20 -18.58 12.69
C ASN A 29 7.88 -19.74 11.95
N ASP A 30 7.23 -20.24 10.91
CA ASP A 30 7.76 -21.28 10.02
C ASP A 30 8.69 -20.71 8.93
N ASN A 31 8.86 -19.39 8.87
CA ASN A 31 9.62 -18.65 7.85
C ASN A 31 9.14 -18.91 6.42
N THR A 32 7.87 -19.27 6.22
CA THR A 32 7.26 -19.47 4.90
C THR A 32 6.87 -18.15 4.24
N LEU A 33 6.45 -17.15 5.02
CA LEU A 33 6.08 -15.82 4.54
C LEU A 33 6.92 -14.73 5.20
N LEU A 34 7.31 -13.75 4.40
CA LEU A 34 7.90 -12.49 4.82
C LEU A 34 7.00 -11.34 4.39
N LEU A 35 6.60 -10.51 5.37
CA LEU A 35 5.96 -9.22 5.16
C LEU A 35 7.01 -8.13 5.35
N GLU A 36 7.27 -7.35 4.30
CA GLU A 36 8.10 -6.14 4.36
C GLU A 36 7.22 -4.90 4.16
N PHE A 37 7.15 -4.03 5.17
CA PHE A 37 6.49 -2.74 5.09
C PHE A 37 7.55 -1.65 4.91
N ARG A 38 7.39 -0.83 3.87
CA ARG A 38 8.16 0.40 3.67
C ARG A 38 7.25 1.57 3.95
N VAL A 39 7.48 2.24 5.07
CA VAL A 39 6.68 3.37 5.53
C VAL A 39 7.48 4.65 5.34
N GLU A 40 7.03 5.49 4.43
CA GLU A 40 7.68 6.74 4.06
C GLU A 40 6.90 7.92 4.63
N ILE A 41 7.55 8.67 5.51
CA ILE A 41 7.00 9.83 6.21
C ILE A 41 7.72 11.07 5.70
N PHE A 42 6.94 12.03 5.20
CA PHE A 42 7.45 13.27 4.64
C PHE A 42 7.32 14.41 5.65
N SER A 43 8.31 15.30 5.70
CA SER A 43 8.29 16.45 6.62
C SER A 43 7.36 17.58 6.19
N ASP A 44 6.99 17.63 4.91
CA ASP A 44 6.27 18.73 4.28
C ASP A 44 4.95 18.30 3.61
N LYS A 45 4.50 17.06 3.86
CA LYS A 45 3.26 16.51 3.29
C LYS A 45 2.30 16.09 4.41
N LYS A 46 1.01 16.11 4.09
CA LYS A 46 -0.07 15.59 4.94
C LYS A 46 -0.45 14.15 4.56
N TYR A 47 0.53 13.35 4.15
CA TYR A 47 0.33 11.94 3.84
C TYR A 47 1.54 11.09 4.21
N ILE A 48 1.30 9.81 4.42
CA ILE A 48 2.29 8.75 4.66
C ILE A 48 2.06 7.68 3.60
N LYS A 49 3.13 7.27 2.93
CA LYS A 49 3.09 6.18 1.96
C LYS A 49 3.49 4.87 2.65
N ILE A 50 2.78 3.80 2.31
CA ILE A 50 3.09 2.44 2.74
C ILE A 50 3.18 1.55 1.52
N GLU A 51 4.30 0.87 1.35
CA GLU A 51 4.43 -0.26 0.43
C GLU A 51 4.49 -1.54 1.26
N THR A 52 3.61 -2.50 0.98
CA THR A 52 3.64 -3.82 1.63
C THR A 52 4.05 -4.85 0.59
N TYR A 53 5.17 -5.52 0.83
CA TYR A 53 5.65 -6.63 0.03
C TYR A 53 5.43 -7.94 0.79
N ILE A 54 4.85 -8.91 0.10
CA ILE A 54 4.48 -10.22 0.65
C ILE A 54 5.23 -11.27 -0.15
N THR A 55 6.26 -11.85 0.45
CA THR A 55 7.18 -12.78 -0.21
C THR A 55 7.02 -14.18 0.36
N ASN A 56 6.90 -15.18 -0.52
CA ASN A 56 7.01 -16.59 -0.12
C ASN A 56 8.49 -16.97 -0.02
N THR A 57 9.00 -17.08 1.19
CA THR A 57 10.38 -17.48 1.49
C THR A 57 10.53 -18.98 1.70
N GLY A 58 9.43 -19.71 1.73
CA GLY A 58 9.40 -21.17 1.81
C GLY A 58 9.68 -21.87 0.48
N THR A 59 9.55 -23.19 0.49
CA THR A 59 9.76 -24.06 -0.69
C THR A 59 8.47 -24.53 -1.34
N GLU A 60 7.33 -24.34 -0.67
CA GLU A 60 6.01 -24.80 -1.13
C GLU A 60 5.21 -23.65 -1.75
N ILE A 61 4.25 -24.00 -2.61
CA ILE A 61 3.30 -23.04 -3.17
C ILE A 61 2.25 -22.69 -2.11
N ILE A 62 1.99 -21.39 -1.93
CA ILE A 62 0.88 -20.91 -1.12
C ILE A 62 -0.27 -20.60 -2.08
N ALA A 63 -1.37 -21.35 -1.97
CA ALA A 63 -2.58 -21.13 -2.76
C ALA A 63 -3.56 -20.23 -2.01
N ASP A 64 -4.38 -19.52 -2.78
CA ASP A 64 -5.49 -18.71 -2.28
C ASP A 64 -5.08 -17.75 -1.14
N LEU A 65 -3.97 -17.04 -1.32
CA LEU A 65 -3.44 -16.06 -0.40
C LEU A 65 -4.38 -14.85 -0.34
N GLU A 66 -4.76 -14.48 0.87
CA GLU A 66 -5.48 -13.24 1.20
C GLU A 66 -4.57 -12.36 2.07
N TYR A 67 -4.66 -11.06 1.84
CA TYR A 67 -4.05 -10.06 2.70
C TYR A 67 -5.14 -9.13 3.18
N LYS A 68 -5.27 -9.00 4.51
CA LYS A 68 -6.25 -8.15 5.16
C LYS A 68 -5.54 -7.03 5.93
N ARG A 69 -6.03 -5.81 5.81
CA ARG A 69 -5.55 -4.65 6.55
C ARG A 69 -6.72 -3.99 7.27
N ILE A 70 -6.62 -3.93 8.60
CA ILE A 70 -7.57 -3.23 9.47
C ILE A 70 -6.91 -1.92 9.90
N VAL A 71 -7.64 -0.82 9.77
CA VAL A 71 -7.16 0.51 10.10
C VAL A 71 -8.20 1.25 10.91
N ASP A 72 -7.84 1.50 12.16
CA ASP A 72 -8.56 2.36 13.06
C ASP A 72 -8.12 3.82 12.83
N LEU A 73 -9.08 4.73 12.66
CA LEU A 73 -8.86 6.14 12.34
C LEU A 73 -9.53 7.02 13.39
N ASP A 74 -8.79 7.38 14.43
CA ASP A 74 -9.23 8.34 15.43
C ASP A 74 -8.97 9.78 14.98
N ILE A 75 -10.02 10.59 14.87
CA ILE A 75 -9.86 12.04 14.72
C ILE A 75 -10.13 12.70 16.06
N TRP A 76 -9.05 13.09 16.72
CA TRP A 76 -9.16 13.82 17.97
C TRP A 76 -9.85 15.17 17.76
N TYR A 77 -11.12 15.25 18.14
CA TYR A 77 -11.84 16.49 18.36
C TYR A 77 -11.92 16.78 19.87
N PRO A 78 -11.88 18.04 20.34
CA PRO A 78 -11.91 18.36 21.77
C PRO A 78 -13.25 18.08 22.48
N LEU A 79 -14.11 17.20 21.96
CA LEU A 79 -15.26 16.69 22.69
C LEU A 79 -14.79 15.56 23.60
N ILE A 80 -14.71 15.86 24.90
CA ILE A 80 -14.29 14.90 25.92
C ILE A 80 -15.28 13.72 25.93
N GLY A 81 -14.78 12.53 25.57
CA GLY A 81 -15.42 11.25 25.91
C GLY A 81 -16.11 10.50 24.77
N ASP A 82 -15.88 10.86 23.51
CA ASP A 82 -16.46 10.14 22.36
C ASP A 82 -15.37 9.79 21.33
N TYR A 83 -15.30 8.52 20.94
CA TYR A 83 -14.40 7.99 19.90
C TYR A 83 -15.10 7.97 18.53
N ASP A 84 -16.39 8.32 18.49
CA ASP A 84 -17.19 8.24 17.29
C ASP A 84 -16.74 9.27 16.24
N ASN A 85 -16.52 8.79 15.02
CA ASN A 85 -16.29 9.63 13.85
C ASN A 85 -17.44 9.46 12.86
N TYR A 86 -17.61 10.43 11.97
CA TYR A 86 -18.37 10.21 10.75
C TYR A 86 -17.50 9.48 9.75
N TRP A 87 -18.04 8.44 9.13
CA TRP A 87 -17.29 7.57 8.24
C TRP A 87 -17.95 7.48 6.85
N GLY A 88 -17.14 7.14 5.86
CA GLY A 88 -17.63 6.59 4.60
C GLY A 88 -16.55 6.36 3.55
N MET A 89 -16.87 5.50 2.59
CA MET A 89 -16.08 5.33 1.38
C MET A 89 -16.33 6.49 0.41
N ASP A 90 -15.28 6.99 -0.21
CA ASP A 90 -15.37 8.00 -1.27
C ASP A 90 -15.52 7.38 -2.68
N ASP A 91 -16.36 6.36 -2.77
CA ASP A 91 -16.59 5.59 -4.00
C ASP A 91 -17.55 6.27 -4.98
N ILE A 92 -18.24 7.34 -4.57
CA ILE A 92 -19.11 8.13 -5.44
C ILE A 92 -18.35 9.27 -6.13
N ARG A 93 -17.50 10.01 -5.41
CA ARG A 93 -16.83 11.21 -5.94
C ARG A 93 -15.46 10.88 -6.53
N MET A 94 -14.72 9.99 -5.88
CA MET A 94 -13.38 9.56 -6.30
C MET A 94 -13.24 8.02 -6.32
N PRO A 95 -14.02 7.30 -7.15
CA PRO A 95 -14.09 5.84 -7.15
C PRO A 95 -12.75 5.12 -7.36
N ASN A 96 -11.78 5.78 -7.98
CA ASN A 96 -10.48 5.19 -8.30
C ASN A 96 -9.47 5.24 -7.14
N LEU A 97 -9.76 5.95 -6.06
CA LEU A 97 -8.83 6.11 -4.95
C LEU A 97 -8.94 4.99 -3.91
N ASN A 98 -10.01 4.20 -3.92
CA ASN A 98 -10.32 3.21 -2.88
C ASN A 98 -10.16 3.84 -1.48
N LEU A 99 -10.80 4.99 -1.27
CA LEU A 99 -10.53 5.87 -0.13
C LEU A 99 -11.64 5.74 0.92
N ALA A 100 -11.30 5.22 2.09
CA ALA A 100 -12.11 5.34 3.30
C ALA A 100 -11.77 6.65 4.01
N VAL A 101 -12.77 7.35 4.50
CA VAL A 101 -12.62 8.66 5.13
C VAL A 101 -13.30 8.67 6.48
N ALA A 102 -12.63 9.22 7.48
CA ALA A 102 -13.20 9.61 8.76
C ALA A 102 -13.17 11.15 8.88
N PHE A 103 -14.18 11.74 9.54
CA PHE A 103 -14.27 13.18 9.85
C PHE A 103 -15.21 13.48 11.04
N VAL A 104 -15.10 14.67 11.62
CA VAL A 104 -15.74 15.01 12.92
C VAL A 104 -17.11 15.70 12.83
N LYS A 105 -17.62 15.98 11.62
CA LYS A 105 -18.91 16.67 11.43
C LYS A 105 -19.83 15.86 10.55
N THR A 106 -21.14 16.00 10.72
CA THR A 106 -22.18 15.34 9.88
C THR A 106 -22.06 15.65 8.38
N THR A 107 -21.43 16.77 8.05
CA THR A 107 -21.34 17.30 6.69
C THR A 107 -19.96 17.87 6.45
N ILE A 108 -19.44 17.74 5.23
CA ILE A 108 -18.23 18.46 4.82
C ILE A 108 -18.41 19.95 5.09
N ALA A 109 -17.53 20.51 5.91
CA ALA A 109 -17.52 21.92 6.22
C ALA A 109 -16.08 22.42 6.36
N PRO A 110 -15.82 23.71 6.10
CA PRO A 110 -14.55 24.35 6.44
C PRO A 110 -14.18 24.16 7.92
N GLY A 111 -12.88 24.06 8.20
CA GLY A 111 -12.37 23.86 9.56
C GLY A 111 -12.75 22.51 10.15
N THR A 112 -12.81 21.47 9.30
CA THR A 112 -13.01 20.07 9.67
C THR A 112 -11.75 19.33 9.24
N VAL A 113 -11.22 18.48 10.11
CA VAL A 113 -10.11 17.60 9.74
C VAL A 113 -10.70 16.34 9.13
N TYR A 114 -10.18 15.95 7.97
CA TYR A 114 -10.47 14.68 7.32
C TYR A 114 -9.20 13.85 7.38
N ILE A 115 -9.33 12.59 7.76
CA ILE A 115 -8.26 11.60 7.60
C ILE A 115 -8.79 10.47 6.76
N GLY A 116 -7.92 9.84 5.99
CA GLY A 116 -8.33 8.75 5.14
C GLY A 116 -7.25 7.73 4.91
N PHE A 117 -7.71 6.55 4.50
CA PHE A 117 -6.89 5.42 4.13
C PHE A 117 -7.28 4.97 2.72
N ALA A 118 -6.29 4.90 1.85
CA ALA A 118 -6.47 4.61 0.43
C ALA A 118 -5.51 3.52 -0.04
N SER A 119 -5.83 2.90 -1.16
CA SER A 119 -4.95 1.94 -1.83
C SER A 119 -4.89 2.15 -3.34
N LEU A 120 -3.72 1.88 -3.92
CA LEU A 120 -3.53 1.89 -5.37
C LEU A 120 -4.24 0.68 -6.00
N GLU A 121 -3.99 -0.50 -5.45
CA GLU A 121 -4.69 -1.72 -5.84
C GLU A 121 -6.10 -1.71 -5.23
N PRO A 122 -7.16 -1.87 -6.04
CA PRO A 122 -8.51 -2.02 -5.54
C PRO A 122 -8.60 -3.23 -4.60
N PRO A 123 -9.16 -3.08 -3.39
CA PRO A 123 -9.44 -4.23 -2.54
C PRO A 123 -10.44 -5.16 -3.24
N THR A 124 -10.29 -6.46 -2.99
CA THR A 124 -11.27 -7.47 -3.44
C THR A 124 -12.59 -7.26 -2.72
N ASP A 125 -12.53 -6.93 -1.43
CA ASP A 125 -13.67 -6.53 -0.64
C ASP A 125 -13.27 -5.50 0.44
N TYR A 126 -14.23 -4.74 0.95
CA TYR A 126 -14.01 -3.81 2.06
C TYR A 126 -15.14 -3.86 3.10
N ASP A 127 -14.79 -3.46 4.32
CA ASP A 127 -15.69 -3.23 5.44
C ASP A 127 -15.42 -1.86 6.06
N LEU A 128 -16.45 -1.26 6.63
CA LEU A 128 -16.35 -0.12 7.52
C LEU A 128 -16.89 -0.46 8.92
N ASP A 129 -16.65 -1.69 9.37
CA ASP A 129 -16.89 -2.16 10.74
C ASP A 129 -15.70 -3.03 11.22
N TRP A 130 -15.64 -3.25 12.53
CA TRP A 130 -14.67 -4.13 13.18
C TRP A 130 -14.85 -5.57 12.73
N ASP A 131 -13.89 -6.07 11.95
CA ASP A 131 -13.89 -7.45 11.46
C ASP A 131 -13.10 -8.41 12.36
N ASP A 132 -13.43 -9.71 12.28
CA ASP A 132 -12.62 -10.79 12.85
C ASP A 132 -11.35 -10.97 12.00
N TYR A 133 -10.23 -10.50 12.55
CA TYR A 133 -8.90 -10.61 11.96
C TYR A 133 -8.46 -12.05 11.67
N MET A 134 -9.12 -13.06 12.23
CA MET A 134 -8.83 -14.48 12.00
C MET A 134 -9.67 -15.11 10.89
N SER A 135 -10.67 -14.39 10.36
CA SER A 135 -11.53 -14.87 9.30
C SER A 135 -10.92 -14.63 7.91
N ARG A 136 -11.20 -15.53 6.97
CA ARG A 136 -10.95 -15.32 5.52
C ARG A 136 -12.08 -14.49 4.93
N GLY A 137 -11.73 -13.58 4.02
CA GLY A 137 -12.65 -12.58 3.48
C GLY A 137 -13.27 -11.70 4.56
N ILE A 138 -14.39 -11.05 4.25
CA ILE A 138 -15.13 -10.20 5.19
C ILE A 138 -16.49 -10.84 5.48
N ALA A 139 -16.85 -10.93 6.77
CA ALA A 139 -18.11 -11.50 7.20
C ALA A 139 -19.10 -10.39 7.59
N LEU A 140 -20.25 -10.32 6.90
CA LEU A 140 -21.32 -9.34 7.14
C LEU A 140 -20.86 -7.86 7.02
N PRO A 141 -20.30 -7.45 5.87
CA PRO A 141 -19.70 -6.13 5.73
C PRO A 141 -20.72 -4.99 5.91
N GLU A 142 -20.34 -3.98 6.66
CA GLU A 142 -20.97 -2.67 6.69
C GLU A 142 -20.33 -1.77 5.63
N LYS A 143 -21.13 -1.40 4.62
CA LYS A 143 -20.65 -0.58 3.50
C LYS A 143 -21.49 0.67 3.38
N PHE A 144 -20.82 1.81 3.46
CA PHE A 144 -21.49 3.08 3.34
C PHE A 144 -20.61 4.15 2.70
N SER A 145 -21.23 4.91 1.80
CA SER A 145 -20.56 5.87 0.93
C SER A 145 -20.76 7.29 1.40
N ILE A 146 -19.73 8.13 1.23
CA ILE A 146 -19.89 9.58 1.28
C ILE A 146 -20.74 10.02 0.10
N ARG A 147 -21.83 10.72 0.40
CA ARG A 147 -22.75 11.23 -0.63
C ARG A 147 -22.07 12.28 -1.50
N SER A 148 -22.60 12.49 -2.70
CA SER A 148 -22.09 13.52 -3.62
C SER A 148 -22.13 14.95 -3.04
N ASP A 149 -23.03 15.21 -2.08
CA ASP A 149 -23.14 16.47 -1.34
C ASP A 149 -22.19 16.56 -0.14
N GLY A 150 -21.40 15.52 0.12
CA GLY A 150 -20.45 15.47 1.21
C GLY A 150 -21.03 15.10 2.57
N ALA A 151 -22.28 14.67 2.65
CA ALA A 151 -22.81 14.10 3.88
C ALA A 151 -22.30 12.66 4.06
N ALA A 152 -21.82 12.35 5.26
CA ALA A 152 -21.57 10.97 5.66
C ALA A 152 -22.84 10.36 6.26
N PRO A 153 -23.12 9.09 5.99
CA PRO A 153 -24.32 8.44 6.47
C PRO A 153 -24.25 7.93 7.91
N TYR A 154 -23.07 7.67 8.49
CA TYR A 154 -22.94 7.00 9.80
C TYR A 154 -21.93 7.66 10.73
N LEU A 155 -22.31 7.72 12.01
CA LEU A 155 -21.51 8.13 13.15
C LEU A 155 -21.27 6.89 14.02
N GLY A 156 -20.02 6.64 14.41
CA GLY A 156 -19.68 5.58 15.34
C GLY A 156 -18.17 5.29 15.41
N ASP A 157 -17.83 4.41 16.34
CA ASP A 157 -16.52 3.77 16.47
C ASP A 157 -16.42 2.61 15.46
N TYR A 158 -15.79 2.89 14.33
CA TYR A 158 -15.61 1.96 13.22
C TYR A 158 -14.13 1.90 12.84
N CYS A 159 -13.79 0.99 11.92
CA CYS A 159 -12.49 0.96 11.28
C CYS A 159 -12.68 0.70 9.79
N VAL A 160 -11.64 0.88 8.98
CA VAL A 160 -11.64 0.37 7.60
C VAL A 160 -10.93 -0.97 7.55
N VAL A 161 -11.58 -1.94 6.93
CA VAL A 161 -11.02 -3.25 6.64
C VAL A 161 -10.94 -3.40 5.13
N TYR A 162 -9.73 -3.54 4.60
CA TYR A 162 -9.51 -3.90 3.21
C TYR A 162 -8.99 -5.33 3.12
N ASP A 163 -9.61 -6.12 2.25
CA ASP A 163 -9.19 -7.47 1.92
C ASP A 163 -8.78 -7.55 0.45
N TRP A 164 -7.61 -8.14 0.19
CA TRP A 164 -7.10 -8.40 -1.15
C TRP A 164 -6.88 -9.90 -1.34
N PHE A 165 -7.58 -10.48 -2.31
CA PHE A 165 -7.27 -11.81 -2.81
C PHE A 165 -6.07 -11.75 -3.76
N LEU A 166 -4.92 -12.22 -3.31
CA LEU A 166 -3.65 -12.20 -4.03
C LEU A 166 -3.42 -13.46 -4.87
N GLY A 167 -4.28 -14.47 -4.71
CA GLY A 167 -4.23 -15.72 -5.44
C GLY A 167 -3.05 -16.59 -5.03
N THR A 168 -2.35 -17.18 -5.99
CA THR A 168 -1.21 -18.07 -5.71
C THR A 168 0.10 -17.28 -5.54
N LEU A 169 0.89 -17.67 -4.54
CA LEU A 169 2.24 -17.17 -4.30
C LEU A 169 3.24 -18.34 -4.36
N ARG A 170 4.03 -18.40 -5.43
CA ARG A 170 5.06 -19.43 -5.64
C ARG A 170 6.31 -19.18 -4.79
N PRO A 171 7.16 -20.19 -4.52
CA PRO A 171 8.45 -20.00 -3.85
C PRO A 171 9.27 -18.88 -4.50
N GLY A 172 9.72 -17.91 -3.70
CA GLY A 172 10.48 -16.74 -4.12
C GLY A 172 9.66 -15.62 -4.79
N GLU A 173 8.35 -15.82 -5.01
CA GLU A 173 7.47 -14.79 -5.56
C GLU A 173 7.13 -13.74 -4.51
N THR A 174 7.02 -12.49 -4.96
CA THR A 174 6.59 -11.34 -4.14
C THR A 174 5.37 -10.69 -4.77
N LYS A 175 4.35 -10.41 -3.97
CA LYS A 175 3.23 -9.51 -4.33
C LYS A 175 3.39 -8.19 -3.57
N ALA A 176 2.85 -7.11 -4.12
CA ALA A 176 2.91 -5.79 -3.50
C ALA A 176 1.52 -5.16 -3.43
N ILE A 177 1.25 -4.46 -2.32
CA ILE A 177 0.08 -3.61 -2.10
C ILE A 177 0.57 -2.24 -1.64
N HIS A 178 0.07 -1.17 -2.26
CA HIS A 178 0.46 0.21 -2.00
C HIS A 178 -0.70 0.97 -1.37
N MET A 179 -0.45 1.56 -0.21
CA MET A 179 -1.47 2.18 0.63
C MET A 179 -1.03 3.54 1.15
N VAL A 180 -1.97 4.45 1.33
CA VAL A 180 -1.70 5.81 1.79
C VAL A 180 -2.57 6.12 3.00
N TYR A 181 -1.94 6.65 4.05
CA TYR A 181 -2.66 7.45 5.04
C TYR A 181 -2.54 8.91 4.64
N ALA A 182 -3.64 9.66 4.62
CA ALA A 182 -3.61 11.07 4.29
C ALA A 182 -4.55 11.87 5.19
N ALA A 183 -4.31 13.17 5.26
CA ALA A 183 -5.16 14.13 5.96
C ALA A 183 -5.39 15.38 5.11
N GLY A 184 -6.46 16.11 5.41
CA GLY A 184 -6.78 17.40 4.78
C GLY A 184 -7.69 18.25 5.65
N ASP A 185 -7.63 19.57 5.46
CA ASP A 185 -8.51 20.55 6.12
C ASP A 185 -9.84 20.71 5.36
N THR A 186 -9.90 20.12 4.16
CA THR A 186 -11.09 19.92 3.34
C THR A 186 -11.01 18.53 2.72
N LEU A 187 -12.16 17.97 2.32
CA LEU A 187 -12.18 16.67 1.67
C LEU A 187 -11.46 16.70 0.32
N GLY A 188 -11.59 17.78 -0.45
CA GLY A 188 -10.82 17.95 -1.69
C GLY A 188 -9.31 18.03 -1.46
N GLU A 189 -8.84 18.61 -0.35
CA GLU A 189 -7.41 18.56 0.00
C GLU A 189 -6.97 17.14 0.33
N LEU A 190 -7.77 16.37 1.09
CA LEU A 190 -7.50 14.96 1.38
C LEU A 190 -7.39 14.16 0.07
N GLU A 191 -8.37 14.28 -0.83
CA GLU A 191 -8.39 13.60 -2.12
C GLU A 191 -7.14 13.93 -2.96
N ASN A 192 -6.77 15.21 -3.05
CA ASN A 192 -5.57 15.64 -3.77
C ASN A 192 -4.28 15.07 -3.15
N ASN A 193 -4.18 15.04 -1.81
CA ASN A 193 -3.04 14.45 -1.11
C ASN A 193 -2.92 12.95 -1.37
N VAL A 194 -4.05 12.23 -1.41
CA VAL A 194 -4.11 10.80 -1.75
C VAL A 194 -3.68 10.58 -3.20
N GLU A 195 -4.24 11.33 -4.15
CA GLU A 195 -3.89 11.22 -5.57
C GLU A 195 -2.41 11.51 -5.82
N GLU A 196 -1.88 12.58 -5.21
CA GLU A 196 -0.46 12.92 -5.26
C GLU A 196 0.39 11.75 -4.75
N ALA A 197 0.09 11.20 -3.58
CA ALA A 197 0.84 10.10 -2.98
C ALA A 197 0.78 8.82 -3.81
N LEU A 198 -0.42 8.44 -4.29
CA LEU A 198 -0.63 7.24 -5.10
C LEU A 198 0.10 7.34 -6.45
N SER A 199 0.13 8.53 -7.08
CA SER A 199 0.83 8.76 -8.35
C SER A 199 2.34 8.56 -8.28
N GLN A 200 2.92 8.62 -7.07
CA GLN A 200 4.35 8.45 -6.84
C GLN A 200 4.77 6.98 -6.69
N TYR A 201 3.81 6.06 -6.52
CA TYR A 201 4.14 4.65 -6.61
C TYR A 201 4.58 4.35 -8.04
N ARG A 202 5.85 3.96 -8.17
CA ARG A 202 6.34 3.45 -9.44
C ARG A 202 5.70 2.10 -9.62
N LEU A 203 4.68 2.01 -10.47
CA LEU A 203 4.16 0.71 -10.91
C LEU A 203 5.37 -0.15 -11.31
N PRO A 204 5.53 -1.37 -10.76
CA PRO A 204 6.52 -2.29 -11.27
C PRO A 204 6.21 -2.47 -12.75
N VAL A 205 7.06 -1.95 -13.62
CA VAL A 205 6.93 -2.14 -15.06
C VAL A 205 7.16 -3.62 -15.33
N GLY A 206 6.09 -4.43 -15.34
CA GLY A 206 6.04 -5.79 -15.86
C GLY A 206 7.18 -6.72 -15.46
N GLY A 207 7.62 -6.70 -14.20
CA GLY A 207 8.80 -7.45 -13.78
C GLY A 207 8.67 -7.94 -12.35
N VAL A 208 8.93 -9.23 -12.17
CA VAL A 208 9.27 -9.87 -10.89
C VAL A 208 10.08 -8.90 -10.04
N VAL A 209 9.56 -8.50 -8.88
CA VAL A 209 10.36 -7.82 -7.85
C VAL A 209 11.28 -8.90 -7.29
N LEU A 210 12.49 -9.00 -7.85
CA LEU A 210 13.55 -9.82 -7.28
C LEU A 210 13.86 -9.24 -5.90
N PRO A 211 13.89 -10.07 -4.84
CA PRO A 211 14.21 -9.59 -3.51
C PRO A 211 15.59 -8.92 -3.51
N THR A 212 15.68 -7.75 -2.89
CA THR A 212 16.89 -6.93 -2.77
C THR A 212 17.96 -7.57 -1.87
N GLU A 213 17.80 -8.83 -1.46
CA GLU A 213 18.76 -9.52 -0.61
C GLU A 213 19.90 -10.08 -1.46
N ALA A 214 21.02 -9.36 -1.40
CA ALA A 214 22.36 -9.79 -1.76
C ALA A 214 22.50 -10.52 -3.12
N PHE A 215 22.63 -9.74 -4.19
CA PHE A 215 23.63 -10.09 -5.19
C PHE A 215 25.01 -10.08 -4.50
N THR A 216 25.37 -11.17 -3.81
CA THR A 216 26.77 -11.56 -3.80
C THR A 216 27.13 -11.77 -5.25
N LEU A 217 27.93 -10.85 -5.78
CA LEU A 217 28.52 -10.92 -7.10
C LEU A 217 29.50 -12.11 -7.12
N THR A 218 28.98 -13.34 -7.12
CA THR A 218 29.76 -14.51 -7.50
C THR A 218 29.99 -14.40 -8.99
N THR A 219 31.06 -13.67 -9.34
CA THR A 219 31.75 -13.70 -10.63
C THR A 219 30.82 -13.81 -11.84
N LEU A 220 30.18 -12.69 -12.21
CA LEU A 220 29.94 -12.47 -13.64
C LEU A 220 31.32 -12.47 -14.30
N HIS A 221 31.58 -13.43 -15.17
CA HIS A 221 32.84 -13.47 -15.90
C HIS A 221 32.96 -12.18 -16.72
N LEU A 222 34.15 -11.56 -16.73
CA LEU A 222 34.44 -10.36 -17.52
C LEU A 222 33.99 -10.47 -19.00
N LEU A 223 33.87 -11.71 -19.51
CA LEU A 223 33.34 -12.01 -20.83
C LEU A 223 31.87 -11.60 -21.02
N ASP A 224 31.01 -11.75 -20.02
CA ASP A 224 29.57 -11.49 -20.15
C ASP A 224 29.28 -9.99 -20.22
N ILE A 225 30.00 -9.20 -19.41
CA ILE A 225 29.96 -7.73 -19.46
C ILE A 225 30.50 -7.23 -20.81
N LEU A 226 31.57 -7.86 -21.33
CA LEU A 226 32.14 -7.51 -22.63
C LEU A 226 31.18 -7.86 -23.78
N LEU A 227 30.47 -9.00 -23.72
CA LEU A 227 29.49 -9.40 -24.73
C LEU A 227 28.31 -8.42 -24.79
N ILE A 228 27.81 -7.98 -23.65
CA ILE A 228 26.70 -7.02 -23.57
C ILE A 228 27.15 -5.66 -24.13
N ALA A 229 28.35 -5.19 -23.77
CA ALA A 229 28.88 -3.93 -24.30
C ALA A 229 29.07 -3.97 -25.84
N VAL A 230 29.55 -5.10 -26.38
CA VAL A 230 29.70 -5.31 -27.83
C VAL A 230 28.34 -5.36 -28.54
N ALA A 231 27.36 -6.04 -27.96
CA ALA A 231 26.01 -6.10 -28.52
C ALA A 231 25.36 -4.70 -28.60
N ILE A 232 25.52 -3.89 -27.56
CA ILE A 232 25.03 -2.50 -27.54
C ILE A 232 25.73 -1.65 -28.61
N ALA A 233 27.04 -1.79 -28.77
CA ALA A 233 27.79 -1.06 -29.78
C ALA A 233 27.39 -1.42 -31.22
N ILE A 234 27.10 -2.70 -31.50
CA ILE A 234 26.62 -3.18 -32.81
C ILE A 234 25.24 -2.59 -33.13
N ILE A 235 24.33 -2.60 -32.15
CA ILE A 235 22.98 -2.03 -32.31
C ILE A 235 23.07 -0.52 -32.57
N ALA A 236 23.85 0.21 -31.79
CA ALA A 236 24.02 1.66 -31.96
C ALA A 236 24.60 2.01 -33.35
N THR A 237 25.58 1.23 -33.83
CA THR A 237 26.18 1.44 -35.16
C THR A 237 25.18 1.16 -36.29
N SER A 238 24.36 0.12 -36.13
CA SER A 238 23.33 -0.26 -37.12
C SER A 238 22.24 0.81 -37.25
N ILE A 239 21.85 1.42 -36.13
CA ILE A 239 20.89 2.54 -36.11
C ILE A 239 21.46 3.76 -36.84
N VAL A 240 22.70 4.14 -36.55
CA VAL A 240 23.36 5.30 -37.20
C VAL A 240 23.51 5.10 -38.71
N LEU A 241 23.80 3.88 -39.16
CA LEU A 241 23.92 3.55 -40.58
C LEU A 241 22.56 3.58 -41.30
N SER A 242 21.49 3.10 -40.64
CA SER A 242 20.13 3.17 -41.18
C SER A 242 19.64 4.60 -41.35
N MET A 243 20.07 5.52 -40.47
CA MET A 243 19.68 6.94 -40.54
C MET A 243 20.43 7.75 -41.61
N LYS A 244 21.56 7.26 -42.11
CA LYS A 244 22.36 7.97 -43.14
C LYS A 244 21.98 7.60 -44.59
N ASN A 245 21.22 6.51 -44.77
CA ASN A 245 20.87 5.96 -46.07
C ASN A 245 19.38 6.13 -46.43
N GLY A 246 18.64 6.95 -45.68
CA GLY A 246 17.23 7.29 -45.92
C GLY A 246 17.04 8.75 -46.30
#